data_AF-A0A090VTU1-F1
#
_entry.id   AF-A0A090VTU1-F1
#
_cell.length_a   1.000
_cell.length_b   1.000
_cell.length_c   1.000
_cell.angle_alpha   90.00
_cell.angle_beta   90.00
_cell.angle_gamma   90.00
#
_symmetry.space_group_name_H-M   'P 1'
#
loop_
_entity.id
_entity.type
_entity.pdbx_description
1 polymer ?
#
loop_
_entity_poly.entity_id
_entity_poly.type
_entity_poly.pdbx_seq_one_letter_code
_entity_poly.pdbx_strand_id
1 'polypeptide(L)'
;MRDINFEDMATYNKRGYKPKTKAEKEQNIEEGSTTAEVFNTLDETASKTEAFVAKNQKYIFIIVGLVAAAVLGSLAYKEYVAKPKQLNAMNDMFQAQKYFNEAVNGVAKDSLFNLALNGGEGKFGMLDIIDEYSGTPAANLANYYAGTAYLRLKDYKNAIAYLSEFESDDEVLALWPKAI
;
A
#
# COMPACT_ATOMS: atom_id res chain seq x y z
N MET A 1 -95.57 45.85 -19.68
CA MET A 1 -94.97 45.77 -21.03
C MET A 1 -93.75 46.68 -21.08
N ARG A 2 -92.58 46.08 -21.33
CA ARG A 2 -91.39 46.57 -22.04
C ARG A 2 -90.10 46.15 -21.34
N ASP A 3 -89.33 45.39 -22.11
CA ASP A 3 -88.04 44.77 -21.83
C ASP A 3 -86.92 45.81 -21.71
N ILE A 4 -85.92 45.51 -20.88
CA ILE A 4 -84.54 45.90 -21.17
C ILE A 4 -83.54 44.95 -20.49
N ASN A 5 -82.76 44.27 -21.33
CA ASN A 5 -81.50 43.64 -20.98
C ASN A 5 -80.51 44.69 -20.46
N PHE A 6 -79.68 44.33 -19.47
CA PHE A 6 -78.41 45.01 -19.24
C PHE A 6 -77.30 43.97 -19.08
N GLU A 7 -76.26 44.19 -19.87
CA GLU A 7 -75.08 43.37 -20.06
C GLU A 7 -74.15 43.37 -18.84
N ASP A 8 -73.35 42.30 -18.78
CA ASP A 8 -72.00 42.17 -18.23
C ASP A 8 -71.65 42.75 -16.84
N MET A 9 -71.33 41.84 -15.92
CA MET A 9 -70.15 42.01 -15.07
C MET A 9 -69.50 40.65 -14.79
N ALA A 10 -68.36 40.42 -15.42
CA ALA A 10 -67.46 39.31 -15.13
C ALA A 10 -67.03 39.33 -13.65
N THR A 11 -67.49 38.35 -12.87
CA THR A 11 -66.93 38.12 -11.53
C THR A 11 -65.86 37.03 -11.61
N TYR A 12 -64.61 37.48 -11.57
CA TYR A 12 -63.43 36.63 -11.50
C TYR A 12 -63.39 35.93 -10.13
N ASN A 13 -63.93 34.71 -10.03
CA ASN A 13 -63.88 33.94 -8.80
C ASN A 13 -62.56 33.15 -8.73
N LYS A 14 -61.48 33.86 -8.40
CA LYS A 14 -60.17 33.27 -8.06
C LYS A 14 -60.29 32.54 -6.71
N ARG A 15 -60.87 31.34 -6.69
CA ARG A 15 -60.84 30.49 -5.50
C ARG A 15 -59.56 29.68 -5.53
N GLY A 16 -58.52 30.27 -4.94
CA GLY A 16 -57.36 29.51 -4.49
C GLY A 16 -57.82 28.36 -3.59
N TYR A 17 -57.42 27.16 -3.95
CA TYR A 17 -57.57 25.97 -3.13
C TYR A 17 -56.83 26.21 -1.80
N LYS A 18 -57.56 26.31 -0.69
CA LYS A 18 -56.99 26.35 0.66
C LYS A 18 -57.19 24.95 1.27
N PRO A 19 -56.13 24.21 1.63
CA PRO A 19 -56.24 22.90 2.24
C PRO A 19 -56.95 23.00 3.60
N LYS A 20 -57.90 22.10 3.86
CA LYS A 20 -58.91 22.27 4.92
C LYS A 20 -58.62 21.51 6.20
N THR A 21 -57.56 20.72 6.30
CA THR A 21 -57.25 19.97 7.54
C THR A 21 -55.77 19.99 7.93
N LYS A 22 -55.50 19.88 9.25
CA LYS A 22 -54.13 19.87 9.81
C LYS A 22 -53.31 18.67 9.31
N ALA A 23 -53.96 17.49 9.21
CA ALA A 23 -53.34 16.29 8.66
C ALA A 23 -52.93 16.44 7.18
N GLU A 24 -53.72 17.13 6.35
CA GLU A 24 -53.38 17.41 4.94
C GLU A 24 -52.21 18.38 4.80
N LYS A 25 -52.06 19.32 5.75
CA LYS A 25 -50.91 20.23 5.83
C LYS A 25 -49.66 19.52 6.34
N GLU A 26 -49.79 18.64 7.33
CA GLU A 26 -48.68 17.84 7.88
C GLU A 26 -48.17 16.83 6.85
N GLN A 27 -49.06 16.10 6.16
CA GLN A 27 -48.68 15.19 5.06
C GLN A 27 -48.00 15.92 3.89
N ASN A 28 -48.49 17.10 3.48
CA ASN A 28 -47.83 17.87 2.40
C ASN A 28 -46.48 18.47 2.82
N ILE A 29 -46.28 18.75 4.12
CA ILE A 29 -45.00 19.24 4.66
C ILE A 29 -44.00 18.08 4.78
N GLU A 30 -44.44 16.87 5.14
CA GLU A 30 -43.60 15.68 5.17
C GLU A 30 -43.22 15.17 3.76
N GLU A 31 -44.17 15.14 2.80
CA GLU A 31 -43.92 14.70 1.41
C GLU A 31 -43.11 15.71 0.58
N GLY A 32 -43.01 16.97 0.99
CA GLY A 32 -42.34 18.04 0.23
C GLY A 32 -41.12 18.67 0.91
N SER A 33 -40.77 18.26 2.14
CA SER A 33 -39.64 18.82 2.88
C SER A 33 -38.36 18.04 2.58
N THR A 34 -37.47 18.67 1.83
CA THR A 34 -36.11 18.16 1.54
C THR A 34 -35.34 17.79 2.81
N THR A 35 -35.59 18.47 3.93
CA THR A 35 -35.00 18.12 5.22
C THR A 35 -35.55 16.80 5.77
N ALA A 36 -36.86 16.56 5.69
CA ALA A 36 -37.49 15.32 6.18
C ALA A 36 -37.10 14.11 5.33
N GLU A 37 -37.01 14.27 4.01
CA GLU A 37 -36.54 13.24 3.09
C GLU A 37 -35.06 12.89 3.35
N VAL A 38 -34.22 13.89 3.64
CA VAL A 38 -32.82 13.66 4.05
C VAL A 38 -32.74 12.94 5.41
N PHE A 39 -33.53 13.33 6.41
CA PHE A 39 -33.52 12.61 7.70
C PHE A 39 -34.05 11.17 7.57
N ASN A 40 -35.12 10.95 6.82
CA ASN A 40 -35.66 9.61 6.55
C ASN A 40 -34.67 8.73 5.77
N THR A 41 -33.97 9.28 4.77
CA THR A 41 -32.95 8.52 4.02
C THR A 41 -31.72 8.21 4.86
N LEU A 42 -31.32 9.11 5.77
CA LEU A 42 -30.24 8.87 6.73
C LEU A 42 -30.62 7.76 7.73
N ASP A 43 -31.82 7.82 8.32
CA ASP A 43 -32.32 6.81 9.26
C ASP A 43 -32.52 5.46 8.57
N GLU A 44 -33.08 5.43 7.36
CA GLU A 44 -33.29 4.19 6.62
C GLU A 44 -31.95 3.55 6.20
N THR A 45 -30.96 4.35 5.84
CA THR A 45 -29.61 3.87 5.49
C THR A 45 -28.86 3.34 6.72
N ALA A 46 -28.96 4.06 7.85
CA ALA A 46 -28.40 3.62 9.12
C ALA A 46 -29.05 2.30 9.57
N SER A 47 -30.38 2.22 9.53
CA SER A 47 -31.13 1.02 9.91
C SER A 47 -30.84 -0.18 8.99
N LYS A 48 -30.69 0.04 7.68
CA LYS A 48 -30.26 -1.00 6.72
C LYS A 48 -28.84 -1.50 7.02
N THR A 49 -27.93 -0.62 7.42
CA THR A 49 -26.55 -0.97 7.78
C THR A 49 -26.52 -1.74 9.10
N GLU A 50 -27.27 -1.31 10.11
CA GLU A 50 -27.41 -2.01 11.39
C GLU A 50 -28.01 -3.41 11.21
N ALA A 51 -29.09 -3.54 10.44
CA ALA A 51 -29.71 -4.83 10.15
C ALA A 51 -28.77 -5.76 9.38
N PHE A 52 -27.98 -5.23 8.44
CA PHE A 52 -26.97 -5.99 7.71
C PHE A 52 -25.83 -6.47 8.64
N VAL A 53 -25.30 -5.59 9.48
CA VAL A 53 -24.24 -5.93 10.43
C VAL A 53 -24.74 -6.92 11.46
N ALA A 54 -25.93 -6.74 12.03
CA ALA A 54 -26.54 -7.69 12.96
C ALA A 54 -26.73 -9.07 12.33
N LYS A 55 -27.17 -9.13 11.07
CA LYS A 55 -27.35 -10.39 10.33
C LYS A 55 -26.03 -11.08 9.99
N ASN A 56 -24.96 -10.33 9.73
CA ASN A 56 -23.67 -10.86 9.26
C ASN A 56 -22.54 -10.74 10.29
N GLN A 57 -22.85 -10.39 11.53
CA GLN A 57 -21.89 -10.04 12.59
C GLN A 57 -20.79 -11.09 12.71
N LYS A 58 -21.16 -12.38 12.77
CA LYS A 58 -20.20 -13.49 12.88
C LYS A 58 -19.20 -13.52 11.72
N TYR A 59 -19.67 -13.32 10.49
CA TYR A 59 -18.79 -13.31 9.31
C TYR A 59 -17.88 -12.09 9.29
N ILE A 60 -18.41 -10.91 9.64
CA ILE A 60 -17.63 -9.67 9.73
C ILE A 60 -16.49 -9.84 10.75
N PHE A 61 -16.80 -10.35 11.95
CA PHE A 61 -15.77 -10.59 12.98
C PHE A 61 -14.72 -11.62 12.54
N ILE A 62 -15.11 -12.68 11.82
CA ILE A 62 -14.16 -13.66 11.29
C ILE A 62 -13.24 -13.01 10.25
N ILE A 63 -13.79 -12.25 9.31
CA ILE A 63 -13.01 -11.60 8.24
C ILE A 63 -12.05 -10.57 8.85
N VAL A 64 -12.55 -9.70 9.73
CA VAL A 64 -11.70 -8.71 10.42
C VAL A 64 -10.63 -9.40 11.26
N GLY A 65 -10.98 -10.47 11.98
CA GLY A 65 -10.03 -11.27 12.74
C GLY A 65 -8.94 -11.90 11.87
N LEU A 66 -9.30 -12.43 10.69
CA LEU A 66 -8.35 -12.98 9.73
C LEU A 66 -7.40 -11.92 9.17
N VAL A 67 -7.92 -10.76 8.78
CA VAL A 67 -7.08 -9.64 8.29
C VAL A 67 -6.14 -9.15 9.39
N ALA A 68 -6.66 -8.96 10.61
CA ALA A 68 -5.84 -8.57 11.76
C ALA A 68 -4.75 -9.61 12.05
N ALA A 69 -5.08 -10.90 12.03
CA ALA A 69 -4.11 -11.98 12.21
C ALA A 69 -3.05 -12.01 11.10
N ALA A 70 -3.42 -11.76 9.84
CA ALA A 70 -2.47 -11.68 8.73
C ALA A 70 -1.50 -10.49 8.88
N VAL A 71 -2.01 -9.31 9.25
CA VAL A 71 -1.19 -8.11 9.47
C VAL A 71 -0.25 -8.33 10.66
N LEU A 72 -0.77 -8.80 11.80
CA LEU A 72 0.05 -9.08 12.99
C LEU A 72 1.08 -10.19 12.72
N GLY A 73 0.70 -11.24 11.99
CA GLY A 73 1.61 -12.30 11.57
C GLY A 73 2.75 -11.75 10.69
N SER A 74 2.44 -10.88 9.72
CA SER A 74 3.46 -10.24 8.90
C SER A 74 4.38 -9.31 9.71
N LEU A 75 3.83 -8.54 10.65
CA LEU A 75 4.63 -7.66 11.52
C LEU A 75 5.54 -8.46 12.44
N ALA A 76 5.01 -9.54 13.04
CA ALA A 76 5.79 -10.43 13.89
C ALA A 76 6.95 -11.07 13.11
N TYR A 77 6.70 -11.58 11.89
CA TYR A 77 7.77 -12.11 11.05
C TYR A 77 8.84 -11.05 10.72
N LYS A 78 8.41 -9.84 10.34
CA LYS A 78 9.34 -8.74 10.01
C LYS A 78 10.21 -8.37 11.20
N GLU A 79 9.63 -8.19 12.38
CA GLU A 79 10.35 -7.67 13.54
C GLU A 79 11.20 -8.75 14.25
N TYR A 80 10.70 -9.99 14.35
CA TYR A 80 11.37 -11.04 15.12
C TYR A 80 12.22 -12.01 14.28
N VAL A 81 12.05 -12.03 12.95
CA VAL A 81 12.81 -12.93 12.08
C VAL A 81 13.61 -12.14 11.05
N ALA A 82 12.95 -11.36 10.21
CA ALA A 82 13.62 -10.69 9.09
C ALA A 82 14.62 -9.62 9.56
N LYS A 83 14.22 -8.77 10.49
CA LYS A 83 15.06 -7.70 11.04
C LYS A 83 16.31 -8.18 11.78
N PRO A 84 16.25 -9.15 12.72
CA PRO A 84 17.46 -9.67 13.34
C PRO A 84 18.36 -10.41 12.34
N LYS A 85 17.78 -11.17 11.39
CA LYS A 85 18.56 -11.81 10.32
C LYS A 85 19.31 -10.76 9.49
N GLN A 86 18.66 -9.67 9.11
CA GLN A 86 19.28 -8.53 8.40
C GLN A 86 20.40 -7.88 9.21
N LEU A 87 20.19 -7.67 10.52
CA LEU A 87 21.19 -7.05 11.39
C LEU A 87 22.44 -7.92 11.53
N ASN A 88 22.27 -9.23 11.71
CA ASN A 88 23.38 -10.18 11.75
C ASN A 88 24.12 -10.22 10.42
N ALA A 89 23.41 -10.27 9.30
CA ALA A 89 23.99 -10.22 7.96
C ALA A 89 24.84 -8.96 7.75
N MET A 90 24.35 -7.79 8.16
CA MET A 90 25.10 -6.53 8.11
C MET A 90 26.37 -6.57 8.96
N ASN A 91 26.28 -7.12 10.17
CA ASN A 91 27.42 -7.22 11.08
C ASN A 91 28.49 -8.16 10.52
N ASP A 92 28.10 -9.31 9.98
CA ASP A 92 29.05 -10.27 9.40
C ASP A 92 29.67 -9.75 8.11
N MET A 93 28.92 -8.98 7.31
CA MET A 93 29.41 -8.37 6.08
C MET A 93 30.39 -7.20 6.33
N PHE A 94 30.43 -6.63 7.53
CA PHE A 94 31.20 -5.42 7.83
C PHE A 94 32.68 -5.53 7.45
N GLN A 95 33.31 -6.67 7.74
CA GLN A 95 34.73 -6.88 7.44
C GLN A 95 34.97 -6.97 5.92
N ALA A 96 34.11 -7.67 5.19
CA ALA A 96 34.17 -7.73 3.74
C ALA A 96 34.00 -6.34 3.10
N GLN A 97 33.09 -5.51 3.62
CA GLN A 97 32.92 -4.12 3.18
C GLN A 97 34.19 -3.30 3.41
N LYS A 98 34.84 -3.47 4.56
CA LYS A 98 36.12 -2.81 4.85
C LYS A 98 37.17 -3.18 3.82
N TYR A 99 37.36 -4.47 3.53
CA TYR A 99 38.30 -4.90 2.48
C TYR A 99 37.94 -4.32 1.12
N PHE A 100 36.66 -4.30 0.75
CA PHE A 100 36.20 -3.71 -0.51
C PHE A 100 36.55 -2.21 -0.58
N ASN A 101 36.27 -1.45 0.48
CA ASN A 101 36.55 -0.02 0.54
C ASN A 101 38.06 0.27 0.48
N GLU A 102 38.87 -0.54 1.15
CA GLU A 102 40.32 -0.47 1.05
C GLU A 102 40.81 -0.82 -0.36
N ALA A 103 40.19 -1.80 -1.03
CA ALA A 103 40.53 -2.18 -2.41
C ALA A 103 40.28 -1.05 -3.41
N VAL A 104 39.15 -0.33 -3.26
CA VAL A 104 38.78 0.78 -4.15
C VAL A 104 39.81 1.92 -4.06
N ASN A 105 40.31 2.20 -2.85
CA ASN A 105 41.16 3.36 -2.55
C ASN A 105 42.67 3.05 -2.49
N GLY A 106 43.06 1.78 -2.39
CA GLY A 106 44.44 1.35 -2.11
C GLY A 106 45.26 0.92 -3.33
N VAL A 107 46.46 0.37 -3.08
CA VAL A 107 47.41 -0.07 -4.12
C VAL A 107 47.33 -1.58 -4.38
N ALA A 108 47.01 -2.40 -3.36
CA ALA A 108 46.89 -3.85 -3.45
C ALA A 108 45.44 -4.31 -3.76
N LYS A 109 44.86 -3.74 -4.82
CA LYS A 109 43.42 -3.81 -5.10
C LYS A 109 42.90 -5.24 -5.27
N ASP A 110 43.59 -6.06 -6.07
CA ASP A 110 43.09 -7.39 -6.43
C ASP A 110 43.05 -8.34 -5.23
N SER A 111 44.07 -8.30 -4.37
CA SER A 111 44.08 -9.11 -3.15
C SER A 111 42.95 -8.71 -2.20
N LEU A 112 42.71 -7.40 -2.04
CA LEU A 112 41.65 -6.88 -1.18
C LEU A 112 40.25 -7.18 -1.74
N PHE A 113 40.06 -7.15 -3.06
CA PHE A 113 38.80 -7.60 -3.68
C PHE A 113 38.56 -9.10 -3.46
N ASN A 114 39.60 -9.94 -3.52
CA ASN A 114 39.47 -11.36 -3.21
C ASN A 114 39.12 -11.61 -1.74
N LEU A 115 39.68 -10.83 -0.81
CA LEU A 115 39.32 -10.88 0.61
C LEU A 115 37.90 -10.37 0.86
N ALA A 116 37.45 -9.34 0.13
CA ALA A 116 36.07 -8.89 0.20
C ALA A 116 35.10 -9.97 -0.29
N LEU A 117 35.46 -10.71 -1.35
CA LEU A 117 34.62 -11.77 -1.90
C LEU A 117 34.55 -13.01 -1.01
N ASN A 118 35.71 -13.54 -0.62
CA ASN A 118 35.82 -14.85 0.04
C ASN A 118 36.00 -14.76 1.56
N GLY A 119 36.12 -13.56 2.10
CA GLY A 119 36.38 -13.35 3.52
C GLY A 119 37.86 -13.51 3.88
N GLY A 120 38.13 -13.39 5.18
CA GLY A 120 39.48 -13.43 5.74
C GLY A 120 39.44 -13.46 7.26
N GLU A 121 40.46 -14.02 7.89
CA GLU A 121 40.59 -14.07 9.36
C GLU A 121 39.40 -14.74 10.08
N GLY A 122 38.76 -15.71 9.41
CA GLY A 122 37.58 -16.40 9.92
C GLY A 122 36.29 -15.56 9.88
N LYS A 123 36.28 -14.45 9.12
CA LYS A 123 35.10 -13.61 8.86
C LYS A 123 34.56 -13.86 7.45
N PHE A 124 33.26 -13.68 7.32
CA PHE A 124 32.54 -13.86 6.06
C PHE A 124 32.99 -12.87 4.98
N GLY A 125 33.04 -13.38 3.75
CA GLY A 125 33.10 -12.61 2.53
C GLY A 125 31.70 -12.30 1.97
N MET A 126 31.63 -11.49 0.93
CA MET A 126 30.36 -11.19 0.26
C MET A 126 29.65 -12.44 -0.24
N LEU A 127 30.39 -13.46 -0.69
CA LEU A 127 29.81 -14.72 -1.16
C LEU A 127 29.12 -15.49 -0.03
N ASP A 128 29.73 -15.52 1.15
CA ASP A 128 29.13 -16.17 2.32
C ASP A 128 27.86 -15.44 2.76
N ILE A 129 27.86 -14.11 2.70
CA ILE A 129 26.68 -13.29 3.04
C ILE A 129 25.52 -13.55 2.08
N ILE A 130 25.81 -13.71 0.79
CA ILE A 130 24.80 -14.03 -0.23
C ILE A 130 24.15 -15.39 0.06
N ASP A 131 24.95 -16.41 0.40
CA ASP A 131 24.47 -17.77 0.63
C ASP A 131 23.72 -17.90 1.98
N GLU A 132 24.37 -17.52 3.08
CA GLU A 132 23.82 -17.69 4.44
C GLU A 132 22.63 -16.78 4.71
N TYR A 133 22.69 -15.53 4.21
CA TYR A 133 21.68 -14.52 4.47
C TYR A 133 20.75 -14.28 3.28
N SER A 134 20.58 -15.26 2.40
CA SER A 134 19.69 -15.17 1.25
C SER A 134 18.27 -14.68 1.61
N GLY A 135 17.70 -13.87 0.71
CA GLY A 135 16.40 -13.21 0.85
C GLY A 135 16.41 -11.97 1.76
N THR A 136 17.56 -11.57 2.30
CA THR A 136 17.68 -10.33 3.07
C THR A 136 18.19 -9.18 2.20
N PRO A 137 17.83 -7.92 2.50
CA PRO A 137 18.43 -6.76 1.83
C PRO A 137 19.97 -6.72 1.93
N ALA A 138 20.54 -7.34 2.97
CA ALA A 138 21.97 -7.51 3.13
C ALA A 138 22.60 -8.40 2.06
N ALA A 139 22.00 -9.58 1.82
CA ALA A 139 22.45 -10.48 0.75
C ALA A 139 22.30 -9.82 -0.64
N ASN A 140 21.23 -9.06 -0.85
CA ASN A 140 21.07 -8.27 -2.06
C ASN A 140 22.20 -7.23 -2.22
N LEU A 141 22.53 -6.48 -1.17
CA LEU A 141 23.66 -5.56 -1.20
C LEU A 141 25.00 -6.28 -1.41
N ALA A 142 25.18 -7.46 -0.83
CA ALA A 142 26.36 -8.28 -1.03
C ALA A 142 26.49 -8.76 -2.49
N ASN A 143 25.40 -9.06 -3.20
CA ASN A 143 25.40 -9.33 -4.64
C ASN A 143 25.99 -8.15 -5.44
N TYR A 144 25.59 -6.92 -5.11
CA TYR A 144 26.17 -5.73 -5.74
C TYR A 144 27.68 -5.59 -5.48
N TYR A 145 28.12 -5.76 -4.23
CA TYR A 145 29.54 -5.69 -3.88
C TYR A 145 30.35 -6.80 -4.54
N ALA A 146 29.84 -8.04 -4.54
CA ALA A 146 30.48 -9.18 -5.16
C ALA A 146 30.62 -8.98 -6.67
N GLY A 147 29.53 -8.60 -7.35
CA GLY A 147 29.53 -8.33 -8.77
C GLY A 147 30.49 -7.19 -9.15
N THR A 148 30.53 -6.13 -8.36
CA THR A 148 31.49 -5.03 -8.56
C THR A 148 32.92 -5.46 -8.31
N ALA A 149 33.19 -6.28 -7.29
CA ALA A 149 34.53 -6.80 -7.02
C ALA A 149 35.03 -7.69 -8.18
N TYR A 150 34.18 -8.60 -8.68
CA TYR A 150 34.50 -9.40 -9.86
C TYR A 150 34.74 -8.55 -11.11
N LEU A 151 33.97 -7.48 -11.30
CA LEU A 151 34.20 -6.54 -12.41
C LEU A 151 35.59 -5.89 -12.30
N ARG A 152 36.01 -5.49 -11.11
CA ARG A 152 37.35 -4.92 -10.87
C ARG A 152 38.47 -5.95 -11.08
N LEU A 153 38.20 -7.21 -10.75
CA LEU A 153 39.08 -8.36 -11.02
C LEU A 153 39.05 -8.83 -12.47
N LYS A 154 38.25 -8.19 -13.35
CA LYS A 154 38.07 -8.55 -14.77
C LYS A 154 37.44 -9.93 -15.00
N ASP A 155 36.77 -10.47 -13.99
CA ASP A 155 35.94 -11.67 -14.12
C ASP A 155 34.53 -11.27 -14.50
N TYR A 156 34.33 -11.00 -15.79
CA TYR A 156 33.06 -10.49 -16.31
C TYR A 156 31.92 -11.49 -16.17
N LYS A 157 32.21 -12.80 -16.18
CA LYS A 157 31.19 -13.84 -16.06
C LYS A 157 30.54 -13.80 -14.67
N ASN A 158 31.37 -13.81 -13.63
CA ASN A 158 30.88 -13.75 -12.26
C ASN A 158 30.32 -12.35 -11.94
N ALA A 159 30.91 -11.29 -12.49
CA ALA A 159 30.36 -9.93 -12.34
C ALA A 159 28.90 -9.85 -12.81
N ILE A 160 28.60 -10.37 -14.00
CA ILE A 160 27.23 -10.39 -14.54
C ILE A 160 26.33 -11.23 -13.65
N ALA A 161 26.78 -12.43 -13.26
CA ALA A 161 25.98 -13.34 -12.43
C ALA A 161 25.52 -12.71 -11.11
N TYR A 162 26.40 -11.98 -10.42
CA TYR A 162 26.03 -11.35 -9.13
C TYR A 162 25.34 -10.00 -9.31
N LEU A 163 25.69 -9.20 -10.32
CA LEU A 163 24.98 -7.94 -10.59
C LEU A 163 23.55 -8.16 -11.09
N SER A 164 23.26 -9.27 -11.77
CA SER A 164 21.90 -9.57 -12.24
C SER A 164 20.95 -9.98 -11.12
N GLU A 165 21.49 -10.48 -10.01
CA GLU A 165 20.73 -10.85 -8.80
C GLU A 165 20.53 -9.65 -7.86
N PHE A 166 21.21 -8.52 -8.11
CA PHE A 166 21.00 -7.30 -7.37
C PHE A 166 19.73 -6.57 -7.85
N GLU A 167 18.77 -6.40 -6.96
CA GLU A 167 17.56 -5.62 -7.20
C GLU A 167 17.63 -4.27 -6.46
N SER A 168 17.30 -3.18 -7.15
CA SER A 168 17.15 -1.86 -6.53
C SER A 168 15.80 -1.25 -6.90
N ASP A 169 15.12 -0.66 -5.92
CA ASP A 169 13.88 0.09 -6.13
C ASP A 169 14.08 1.39 -6.94
N ASP A 170 15.33 1.76 -7.27
CA ASP A 170 15.63 2.87 -8.18
C ASP A 170 15.20 2.49 -9.61
N GLU A 171 14.09 3.07 -10.07
CA GLU A 171 13.55 2.99 -11.44
C GLU A 171 14.58 3.32 -12.54
N VAL A 172 15.71 3.94 -12.18
CA VAL A 172 16.82 4.26 -13.10
C VAL A 172 17.53 3.00 -13.61
N LEU A 173 17.58 1.91 -12.83
CA LEU A 173 18.17 0.64 -13.27
C LEU A 173 17.17 -0.29 -13.98
N ALA A 174 15.86 -0.02 -13.87
CA ALA A 174 14.82 -0.73 -14.63
C ALA A 174 14.87 -0.44 -16.14
N LEU A 175 15.62 0.58 -16.56
CA LEU A 175 15.81 0.98 -17.97
C LEU A 175 16.93 0.23 -18.70
N TRP A 176 17.66 -0.68 -18.06
CA TRP A 176 18.54 -1.59 -18.77
C TRP A 176 17.76 -2.88 -19.07
N PRO A 177 17.45 -3.16 -20.34
CA PRO A 177 16.82 -4.42 -20.70
C PRO A 177 17.72 -5.56 -20.22
N LYS A 178 17.16 -6.54 -19.50
CA LYS A 178 17.75 -7.88 -19.39
C LYS A 178 17.92 -8.40 -20.81
N ALA A 179 19.09 -8.17 -21.40
CA ALA A 179 19.47 -8.72 -22.69
C ALA A 179 19.87 -10.17 -22.46
N ILE A 180 18.92 -11.05 -22.78
CA ILE A 180 19.03 -12.47 -23.20
C ILE A 180 20.14 -13.29 -22.53
#